data_AF-A0A257LDE8-F1
#
_entry.id   AF-A0A257LDE8-F1
#
_cell.length_a   1.000
_cell.length_b   1.000
_cell.length_c   1.000
_cell.angle_alpha   90.00
_cell.angle_beta   90.00
_cell.angle_gamma   90.00
#
_symmetry.space_group_name_H-M   'P 1'
#
loop_
_entity.id
_entity.type
_entity.pdbx_description
1 polymer ?
#
loop_
_entity_poly.entity_id
_entity_poly.type
_entity_poly.pdbx_seq_one_letter_code
_entity_poly.pdbx_strand_id
1 'polypeptide(L)'
;MKRALPAFILLLFVISSGCKKSDTDPVASFSISNYTPCVDEFVTFSSTSTNAHHVRWTFPDGTVATSNTISYAFDRSGLYSIKLEAFNKAETISDFVLDDVSVCVSGKVVFYTDSLGFKNPVDITMNGEFAGTLTSYLTTIPNCGQPGAVTVEICPGIYTYSATNGIKTWQNSVKITANNCTAIKLN
;
A
#
# COMPACT_ATOMS: atom_id res chain seq x y z
N MET A 1 50.74 -66.95 20.01
CA MET A 1 50.69 -65.72 20.83
C MET A 1 51.63 -64.67 20.24
N LYS A 2 51.12 -63.74 19.41
CA LYS A 2 51.77 -62.44 19.10
C LYS A 2 50.65 -61.42 18.84
N ARG A 3 50.90 -60.20 19.30
CA ARG A 3 49.96 -59.19 19.82
C ARG A 3 49.25 -58.39 18.73
N ALA A 4 47.99 -58.03 18.97
CA ALA A 4 47.26 -57.04 18.18
C ALA A 4 47.66 -55.61 18.62
N LEU A 5 47.86 -54.71 17.63
CA LEU A 5 48.09 -53.28 17.81
C LEU A 5 46.72 -52.55 17.78
N PRO A 6 46.44 -51.55 18.63
CA PRO A 6 45.15 -50.86 18.58
C PRO A 6 45.14 -49.79 17.48
N ALA A 7 44.10 -49.82 16.64
CA ALA A 7 43.82 -48.76 15.68
C ALA A 7 43.29 -47.52 16.42
N PHE A 8 44.09 -46.46 16.46
CA PHE A 8 43.69 -45.16 17.02
C PHE A 8 42.86 -44.41 15.97
N ILE A 9 41.53 -44.55 16.04
CA ILE A 9 40.60 -43.79 15.19
C ILE A 9 40.58 -42.35 15.71
N LEU A 10 41.28 -41.46 14.99
CA LEU A 10 41.24 -40.03 15.22
C LEU A 10 39.88 -39.50 14.72
N LEU A 11 38.91 -39.38 15.63
CA LEU A 11 37.61 -38.75 15.37
C LEU A 11 37.85 -37.24 15.19
N LEU A 12 38.01 -36.81 13.95
CA LEU A 12 37.93 -35.40 13.55
C LEU A 12 36.47 -34.94 13.78
N PHE A 13 36.19 -34.41 14.97
CA PHE A 13 34.96 -33.65 15.23
C PHE A 13 34.97 -32.42 14.33
N VAL A 14 34.24 -32.50 13.22
CA VAL A 14 33.86 -31.32 12.45
C VAL A 14 32.86 -30.56 13.31
N ILE A 15 33.33 -29.57 14.07
CA ILE A 15 32.45 -28.65 14.79
C ILE A 15 31.83 -27.76 13.70
N SER A 16 30.62 -28.11 13.26
CA SER A 16 29.83 -27.18 12.45
C SER A 16 29.41 -26.03 13.36
N SER A 17 30.23 -24.97 13.40
CA SER A 17 29.85 -23.68 13.97
C SER A 17 28.77 -23.05 13.09
N GLY A 18 27.55 -23.60 13.14
CA GLY A 18 26.37 -22.88 12.69
C GLY A 18 26.19 -21.68 13.61
N CYS A 19 26.12 -20.47 13.04
CA CYS A 19 25.76 -19.27 13.80
C CYS A 19 24.35 -19.48 14.37
N LYS A 20 24.23 -19.68 15.68
CA LYS A 20 22.93 -19.66 16.36
C LYS A 20 22.54 -18.21 16.58
N LYS A 21 21.39 -17.78 16.05
CA LYS A 21 20.75 -16.51 16.37
C LYS A 21 20.50 -16.48 17.88
N SER A 22 21.05 -15.49 18.58
CA SER A 22 20.83 -15.27 20.00
C SER A 22 19.40 -14.77 20.23
N ASP A 23 18.80 -15.09 21.39
CA ASP A 23 17.49 -14.53 21.79
C ASP A 23 17.53 -13.00 21.96
N THR A 24 18.73 -12.43 22.08
CA THR A 24 18.96 -10.98 22.14
C THR A 24 19.33 -10.36 20.79
N ASP A 25 19.37 -11.16 19.72
CA ASP A 25 19.62 -10.62 18.39
C ASP A 25 18.41 -9.81 17.93
N PRO A 26 18.64 -8.73 17.16
CA PRO A 26 17.55 -7.95 16.59
C PRO A 26 16.73 -8.83 15.66
N VAL A 27 15.42 -8.63 15.68
CA VAL A 27 14.50 -9.25 14.73
C VAL A 27 13.80 -8.13 13.99
N ALA A 28 14.07 -8.03 12.69
CA ALA A 28 13.52 -6.96 11.86
C ALA A 28 12.06 -7.27 11.52
N SER A 29 11.19 -6.28 11.71
CA SER A 29 9.76 -6.38 11.39
C SER A 29 9.19 -4.97 11.23
N PHE A 30 8.21 -4.81 10.34
CA PHE A 30 7.46 -3.56 10.22
C PHE A 30 6.02 -3.76 9.75
N SER A 31 5.24 -2.69 9.84
CA SER A 31 3.92 -2.55 9.25
C SER A 31 3.86 -1.36 8.28
N ILE A 32 2.95 -1.47 7.31
CA ILE A 32 2.67 -0.46 6.29
C ILE A 32 1.21 -0.05 6.40
N SER A 33 0.92 1.25 6.38
CA SER A 33 -0.46 1.75 6.54
C SER A 33 -1.35 1.49 5.31
N ASN A 34 -0.76 1.48 4.10
CA ASN A 34 -1.45 1.22 2.85
C ASN A 34 -0.51 0.48 1.88
N TYR A 35 -0.92 -0.71 1.43
CA TYR A 35 -0.15 -1.55 0.49
C TYR A 35 -0.40 -1.20 -0.99
N THR A 36 -1.43 -0.41 -1.27
CA THR A 36 -1.81 0.02 -2.62
C THR A 36 -2.08 1.53 -2.68
N PRO A 37 -1.09 2.38 -2.33
CA PRO A 37 -1.24 3.83 -2.42
C PRO A 37 -1.31 4.30 -3.87
N CYS A 38 -1.94 5.46 -4.09
CA CYS A 38 -1.77 6.21 -5.32
C CYS A 38 -0.36 6.83 -5.39
N VAL A 39 0.07 7.18 -6.61
CA VAL A 39 1.21 8.11 -6.79
C VAL A 39 1.00 9.36 -5.92
N ASP A 40 2.07 9.82 -5.28
CA ASP A 40 2.13 10.95 -4.34
C ASP A 40 1.29 10.81 -3.04
N GLU A 41 0.64 9.66 -2.81
CA GLU A 41 0.00 9.37 -1.53
C GLU A 41 1.05 8.99 -0.49
N PHE A 42 1.00 9.67 0.67
CA PHE A 42 1.90 9.37 1.78
C PHE A 42 1.50 8.08 2.49
N VAL A 43 2.44 7.14 2.53
CA VAL A 43 2.34 5.89 3.28
C VAL A 43 3.16 5.99 4.57
N THR A 44 2.59 5.52 5.67
CA THR A 44 3.30 5.41 6.94
C THR A 44 3.92 4.02 7.07
N PHE A 45 5.21 3.97 7.34
CA PHE A 45 5.96 2.76 7.65
C PHE A 45 6.38 2.81 9.12
N SER A 46 6.10 1.75 9.87
CA SER A 46 6.38 1.67 11.29
C SER A 46 7.16 0.41 11.64
N SER A 47 8.34 0.57 12.23
CA SER A 47 9.14 -0.53 12.74
C SER A 47 8.42 -1.19 13.91
N THR A 48 8.25 -2.50 13.81
CA THR A 48 7.80 -3.40 14.88
C THR A 48 8.94 -4.35 15.29
N SER A 49 10.18 -3.96 14.97
CA SER A 49 11.38 -4.76 15.25
C SER A 49 11.61 -4.94 16.74
N THR A 50 12.07 -6.12 17.15
CA THR A 50 12.41 -6.42 18.55
C THR A 50 13.92 -6.50 18.74
N ASN A 51 14.40 -6.26 19.96
CA ASN A 51 15.82 -6.22 20.33
C ASN A 51 16.69 -5.26 19.48
N ALA A 52 16.06 -4.34 18.74
CA ALA A 52 16.73 -3.35 17.91
C ALA A 52 17.13 -2.14 18.75
N HIS A 53 18.39 -1.73 18.66
CA HIS A 53 18.85 -0.44 19.19
C HIS A 53 18.45 0.71 18.28
N HIS A 54 18.57 0.52 16.97
CA HIS A 54 18.09 1.43 15.95
C HIS A 54 17.74 0.65 14.68
N VAL A 55 17.10 1.33 13.72
CA VAL A 55 16.72 0.75 12.44
C VAL A 55 17.18 1.62 11.27
N ARG A 56 17.26 1.03 10.08
CA ARG A 56 17.49 1.73 8.81
C ARG A 56 16.50 1.25 7.77
N TRP A 57 15.75 2.17 7.20
CA TRP A 57 14.93 1.98 6.02
C TRP A 57 15.76 2.26 4.78
N THR A 58 15.64 1.44 3.74
CA THR A 58 16.16 1.74 2.40
C THR A 58 15.02 1.61 1.40
N PHE A 59 14.77 2.69 0.66
CA PHE A 59 13.80 2.74 -0.42
C PHE A 59 14.45 2.44 -1.78
N PRO A 60 13.65 2.03 -2.80
CA PRO A 60 14.20 1.65 -4.10
C PRO A 60 14.91 2.77 -4.87
N ASP A 61 14.67 4.03 -4.53
CA ASP A 61 15.37 5.20 -5.08
C ASP A 61 16.73 5.47 -4.40
N GLY A 62 17.08 4.70 -3.36
CA GLY A 62 18.27 4.88 -2.55
C GLY A 62 18.07 5.79 -1.33
N THR A 63 16.88 6.35 -1.13
CA THR A 63 16.56 7.13 0.06
C THR A 63 16.67 6.26 1.31
N VAL A 64 17.28 6.82 2.37
CA VAL A 64 17.53 6.14 3.65
C VAL A 64 16.90 6.94 4.79
N ALA A 65 16.32 6.23 5.76
CA ALA A 65 15.76 6.84 6.97
C ALA A 65 16.05 5.98 8.20
N THR A 66 16.07 6.58 9.39
CA THR A 66 16.44 5.88 10.65
C THR A 66 15.42 6.02 11.78
N SER A 67 14.34 6.79 11.56
CA SER A 67 13.24 6.89 12.52
C SER A 67 12.45 5.59 12.57
N ASN A 68 11.90 5.24 13.75
CA ASN A 68 11.02 4.08 13.90
C ASN A 68 9.72 4.21 13.10
N THR A 69 9.23 5.43 12.91
CA THR A 69 8.07 5.73 12.08
C THR A 69 8.45 6.78 11.04
N ILE A 70 8.13 6.52 9.78
CA ILE A 70 8.39 7.43 8.66
C ILE A 70 7.15 7.55 7.78
N SER A 71 7.02 8.70 7.13
CA SER A 71 6.03 8.94 6.09
C SER A 71 6.78 9.13 4.77
N TYR A 72 6.38 8.37 3.75
CA TYR A 72 7.05 8.35 2.45
C TYR A 72 6.02 8.20 1.33
N ALA A 73 6.21 8.92 0.24
CA ALA A 73 5.35 8.88 -0.95
C ALA A 73 6.17 8.47 -2.18
N PHE A 74 5.55 7.74 -3.09
CA PHE A 74 6.18 7.29 -4.33
C PHE A 74 5.73 8.18 -5.49
N ASP A 75 6.70 8.69 -6.26
CA ASP A 75 6.48 9.61 -7.37
C ASP A 75 6.08 8.92 -8.69
N ARG A 76 6.13 7.59 -8.72
CA ARG A 76 5.80 6.76 -9.87
C ARG A 76 5.02 5.53 -9.43
N SER A 77 4.19 5.02 -10.33
CA SER A 77 3.53 3.73 -10.13
C SER A 77 4.50 2.59 -10.34
N GLY A 78 4.30 1.51 -9.60
CA GLY A 78 5.14 0.31 -9.69
C GLY A 78 5.04 -0.56 -8.45
N LEU A 79 5.71 -1.71 -8.51
CA LEU A 79 5.94 -2.55 -7.34
C LEU A 79 7.28 -2.15 -6.72
N TYR A 80 7.25 -1.74 -5.46
CA TYR A 80 8.41 -1.27 -4.71
C TYR A 80 8.69 -2.21 -3.55
N SER A 81 9.94 -2.67 -3.41
CA SER A 81 10.37 -3.50 -2.29
C SER A 81 11.11 -2.63 -1.27
N ILE A 82 10.56 -2.50 -0.07
CA ILE A 82 11.11 -1.65 1.00
C ILE A 82 11.91 -2.54 1.94
N LYS A 83 13.13 -2.12 2.27
CA LYS A 83 13.99 -2.82 3.23
C LYS A 83 13.99 -2.11 4.57
N LEU A 84 13.72 -2.86 5.64
CA LEU A 84 14.05 -2.46 7.01
C LEU A 84 15.19 -3.33 7.52
N GLU A 85 16.26 -2.70 8.00
CA GLU A 85 17.33 -3.35 8.74
C GLU A 85 17.24 -2.94 10.21
N ALA A 86 17.32 -3.91 11.11
CA ALA A 86 17.31 -3.70 12.56
C ALA A 86 18.69 -4.04 13.13
N PHE A 87 19.29 -3.10 13.87
CA PHE A 87 20.65 -3.21 14.38
C PHE A 87 20.67 -3.37 15.89
N ASN A 88 21.57 -4.20 16.40
CA ASN A 88 21.88 -4.22 17.84
C ASN A 88 22.78 -3.05 18.24
N LYS A 89 23.04 -2.92 19.55
CA LYS A 89 23.90 -1.86 20.10
C LYS A 89 25.34 -1.88 19.58
N ALA A 90 25.84 -3.05 19.17
CA ALA A 90 27.20 -3.20 18.67
C ALA A 90 27.33 -2.86 17.17
N GLU A 91 26.22 -2.58 16.47
CA GLU A 91 26.15 -2.34 15.02
C GLU A 91 26.67 -3.48 14.13
N THR A 92 26.97 -4.64 14.71
CA THR A 92 27.61 -5.79 14.04
C THR A 92 26.64 -6.89 13.67
N ILE A 93 25.44 -6.91 14.26
CA ILE A 93 24.40 -7.88 13.94
C ILE A 93 23.18 -7.10 13.47
N SER A 94 22.78 -7.35 12.23
CA SER A 94 21.58 -6.84 11.63
C SER A 94 20.71 -7.98 11.12
N ASP A 95 19.44 -7.97 11.49
CA ASP A 95 18.41 -8.70 10.75
C ASP A 95 17.76 -7.75 9.75
N PHE A 96 17.16 -8.27 8.69
CA PHE A 96 16.42 -7.43 7.76
C PHE A 96 15.16 -8.13 7.25
N VAL A 97 14.18 -7.30 6.90
CA VAL A 97 12.95 -7.75 6.27
C VAL A 97 12.67 -6.88 5.04
N LEU A 98 12.13 -7.52 4.01
CA LEU A 98 11.59 -6.88 2.82
C LEU A 98 10.07 -7.03 2.84
N ASP A 99 9.36 -5.98 2.47
CA ASP A 99 7.93 -6.04 2.18
C ASP A 99 7.63 -5.12 0.99
N ASP A 100 6.61 -5.48 0.22
CA ASP A 100 6.32 -4.86 -1.07
C ASP A 100 5.10 -3.93 -1.00
N VAL A 101 5.17 -2.80 -1.69
CA VAL A 101 4.07 -1.85 -1.89
C VAL A 101 3.79 -1.73 -3.38
N SER A 102 2.53 -1.88 -3.77
CA SER A 102 2.08 -1.76 -5.16
C SER A 102 1.44 -0.39 -5.40
N VAL A 103 2.25 0.58 -5.83
CA VAL A 103 1.80 1.94 -6.10
C VAL A 103 1.01 1.98 -7.41
N CYS A 104 -0.23 2.45 -7.33
CA CYS A 104 -1.17 2.49 -8.45
C CYS A 104 -1.12 3.85 -9.18
N VAL A 105 -1.45 3.88 -10.47
CA VAL A 105 -1.85 5.13 -11.14
C VAL A 105 -3.36 5.28 -10.99
N SER A 106 -3.82 6.43 -10.50
CA SER A 106 -5.23 6.72 -10.32
C SER A 106 -6.02 6.56 -11.63
N GLY A 107 -7.27 6.14 -11.51
CA GLY A 107 -8.29 6.33 -12.52
C GLY A 107 -9.32 7.34 -12.04
N LYS A 108 -10.24 7.71 -12.92
CA LYS A 108 -11.30 8.67 -12.59
C LYS A 108 -12.67 8.10 -12.93
N VAL A 109 -13.66 8.44 -12.12
CA VAL A 109 -15.08 8.28 -12.46
C VAL A 109 -15.76 9.64 -12.42
N VAL A 110 -16.60 9.92 -13.41
CA VAL A 110 -17.40 11.14 -13.46
C VAL A 110 -18.88 10.77 -13.44
N PHE A 111 -19.59 11.29 -12.43
CA PHE A 111 -21.02 11.17 -12.28
C PHE A 111 -21.70 12.39 -12.89
N TYR A 112 -22.75 12.15 -13.67
CA TYR A 112 -23.54 13.22 -14.26
C TYR A 112 -24.99 12.79 -14.48
N THR A 113 -25.82 13.73 -14.86
CA THR A 113 -27.20 13.49 -15.27
C THR A 113 -27.60 14.41 -16.40
N ASP A 114 -28.50 13.97 -17.27
CA ASP A 114 -29.09 14.80 -18.32
C ASP A 114 -30.50 15.31 -17.96
N SER A 115 -30.97 15.02 -16.75
CA SER A 115 -32.33 15.36 -16.34
C SER A 115 -32.37 16.65 -15.53
N LEU A 116 -33.09 17.64 -16.06
CA LEU A 116 -33.62 18.80 -15.32
C LEU A 116 -34.59 18.42 -14.19
N GLY A 117 -35.02 17.15 -14.11
CA GLY A 117 -36.07 16.67 -13.23
C GLY A 117 -35.65 16.41 -11.78
N PHE A 118 -34.36 16.52 -11.46
CA PHE A 118 -33.91 16.46 -10.08
C PHE A 118 -34.23 17.77 -9.36
N LYS A 119 -35.38 17.77 -8.67
CA LYS A 119 -35.82 18.89 -7.83
C LYS A 119 -34.88 19.15 -6.64
N ASN A 120 -34.04 18.17 -6.31
CA ASN A 120 -33.08 18.22 -5.21
C ASN A 120 -31.66 17.89 -5.73
N PRO A 121 -30.62 18.44 -5.09
CA PRO A 121 -29.25 17.99 -5.30
C PRO A 121 -29.10 16.47 -5.11
N VAL A 122 -28.18 15.85 -5.84
CA VAL A 122 -27.88 14.41 -5.73
C VAL A 122 -26.57 14.23 -4.99
N ASP A 123 -26.61 13.73 -3.78
CA ASP A 123 -25.42 13.37 -3.02
C ASP A 123 -24.90 12.03 -3.49
N ILE A 124 -23.59 11.97 -3.77
CA ILE A 124 -22.89 10.78 -4.23
C ILE A 124 -21.95 10.33 -3.12
N THR A 125 -21.97 9.03 -2.87
CA THR A 125 -21.01 8.35 -2.01
C THR A 125 -20.26 7.27 -2.79
N MET A 126 -18.97 7.12 -2.50
CA MET A 126 -18.09 6.07 -3.00
C MET A 126 -17.64 5.22 -1.81
N ASN A 127 -17.86 3.90 -1.87
CA ASN A 127 -17.64 2.99 -0.75
C ASN A 127 -18.29 3.47 0.58
N GLY A 128 -19.38 4.22 0.51
CA GLY A 128 -20.09 4.77 1.67
C GLY A 128 -19.57 6.14 2.15
N GLU A 129 -18.47 6.65 1.61
CA GLU A 129 -17.94 7.98 1.94
C GLU A 129 -18.47 9.03 0.96
N PHE A 130 -18.80 10.23 1.47
CA PHE A 130 -19.30 11.32 0.64
C PHE A 130 -18.25 11.77 -0.37
N ALA A 131 -18.61 11.73 -1.66
CA ALA A 131 -17.73 12.05 -2.77
C ALA A 131 -18.06 13.39 -3.43
N GLY A 132 -19.28 13.89 -3.29
CA GLY A 132 -19.71 15.18 -3.81
C GLY A 132 -21.21 15.23 -4.10
N THR A 133 -21.68 16.42 -4.48
CA THR A 133 -23.09 16.65 -4.79
C THR A 133 -23.25 17.17 -6.22
N LEU A 134 -24.13 16.55 -7.00
CA LEU A 134 -24.56 17.10 -8.28
C LEU A 134 -25.68 18.11 -8.05
N THR A 135 -25.45 19.33 -8.53
CA THR A 135 -26.41 20.45 -8.48
C THR A 135 -26.79 20.95 -9.88
N SER A 136 -26.27 20.31 -10.93
CA SER A 136 -26.44 20.69 -12.33
C SER A 136 -26.64 19.45 -13.19
N TYR A 137 -27.07 19.66 -14.43
CA TYR A 137 -27.25 18.62 -15.45
C TYR A 137 -26.42 18.95 -16.70
N LEU A 138 -26.07 17.92 -17.44
CA LEU A 138 -25.26 17.99 -18.65
C LEU A 138 -25.92 17.17 -19.75
N THR A 139 -26.04 17.76 -20.94
CA THR A 139 -26.70 17.14 -22.09
C THR A 139 -25.79 16.20 -22.88
N THR A 140 -24.49 16.19 -22.57
CA THR A 140 -23.47 15.34 -23.19
C THR A 140 -22.67 14.62 -22.12
N ILE A 141 -21.98 13.53 -22.50
CA ILE A 141 -21.10 12.79 -21.60
C ILE A 141 -19.92 13.72 -21.23
N PRO A 142 -19.74 14.07 -19.94
CA PRO A 142 -18.65 14.94 -19.54
C PRO A 142 -17.30 14.23 -19.55
N ASN A 143 -16.25 15.02 -19.75
CA ASN A 143 -14.91 14.62 -19.34
C ASN A 143 -14.78 14.70 -17.81
N CYS A 144 -13.90 13.87 -17.24
CA CYS A 144 -13.55 13.97 -15.83
C CYS A 144 -12.98 15.37 -15.53
N GLY A 145 -13.42 15.96 -14.43
CA GLY A 145 -13.08 17.33 -14.02
C GLY A 145 -13.96 18.42 -14.64
N GLN A 146 -14.92 18.07 -15.52
CA GLN A 146 -15.82 19.05 -16.10
C GLN A 146 -16.74 19.67 -15.02
N PRO A 147 -16.85 21.01 -14.96
CA PRO A 147 -17.80 21.68 -14.07
C PRO A 147 -19.25 21.20 -14.29
N GLY A 148 -20.01 21.08 -13.21
CA GLY A 148 -21.38 20.57 -13.25
C GLY A 148 -21.50 19.03 -13.20
N ALA A 149 -20.37 18.32 -13.22
CA ALA A 149 -20.28 16.90 -12.90
C ALA A 149 -19.51 16.68 -11.59
N VAL A 150 -19.66 15.51 -10.97
CA VAL A 150 -18.86 15.11 -9.80
C VAL A 150 -17.82 14.11 -10.26
N THR A 151 -16.55 14.43 -10.10
CA THR A 151 -15.43 13.54 -10.46
C THR A 151 -14.75 13.03 -9.22
N VAL A 152 -14.54 11.72 -9.16
CA VAL A 152 -13.75 11.05 -8.11
C VAL A 152 -12.51 10.47 -8.75
N GLU A 153 -11.37 10.71 -8.12
CA GLU A 153 -10.08 10.15 -8.50
C GLU A 153 -9.65 9.15 -7.44
N ILE A 154 -9.36 7.90 -7.86
CA ILE A 154 -9.10 6.79 -6.95
C ILE A 154 -8.26 5.71 -7.66
N CYS A 155 -7.58 4.84 -6.90
CA CYS A 155 -6.86 3.71 -7.48
C CYS A 155 -7.75 2.84 -8.40
N PRO A 156 -7.15 2.10 -9.35
CA PRO A 156 -7.86 1.11 -10.14
C PRO A 156 -8.43 0.01 -9.23
N GLY A 157 -9.65 -0.40 -9.51
CA GLY A 157 -10.39 -1.34 -8.67
C GLY A 157 -11.86 -1.39 -9.02
N ILE A 158 -12.63 -2.15 -8.25
CA ILE A 158 -14.09 -2.18 -8.35
C ILE A 158 -14.63 -1.56 -7.07
N TYR A 159 -15.40 -0.49 -7.24
CA TYR A 159 -15.93 0.32 -6.15
C TYR A 159 -17.45 0.30 -6.18
N THR A 160 -18.08 0.33 -5.01
CA THR A 160 -19.52 0.57 -4.92
C THR A 160 -19.78 2.06 -4.86
N TYR A 161 -20.84 2.51 -5.53
CA TYR A 161 -21.33 3.88 -5.41
C TYR A 161 -22.80 3.86 -5.03
N SER A 162 -23.20 4.88 -4.27
CA SER A 162 -24.59 5.22 -4.03
C SER A 162 -24.79 6.68 -4.38
N ALA A 163 -25.88 7.02 -5.04
CA ALA A 163 -26.29 8.39 -5.27
C ALA A 163 -27.74 8.55 -4.83
N THR A 164 -28.11 9.66 -4.21
CA THR A 164 -29.50 9.90 -3.79
C THR A 164 -29.84 11.37 -3.80
N ASN A 165 -31.09 11.70 -4.12
CA ASN A 165 -31.64 13.05 -4.00
C ASN A 165 -32.69 13.16 -2.87
N GLY A 166 -32.67 12.20 -1.94
CA GLY A 166 -33.65 12.03 -0.87
C GLY A 166 -34.98 11.40 -1.31
N ILE A 167 -35.25 11.31 -2.61
CA ILE A 167 -36.48 10.71 -3.18
C ILE A 167 -36.16 9.41 -3.91
N LYS A 168 -35.11 9.43 -4.73
CA LYS A 168 -34.62 8.30 -5.52
C LYS A 168 -33.18 8.01 -5.14
N THR A 169 -32.83 6.74 -5.18
CA THR A 169 -31.48 6.25 -4.90
C THR A 169 -31.01 5.37 -6.06
N TRP A 170 -29.76 5.57 -6.47
CA TRP A 170 -29.04 4.78 -7.47
C TRP A 170 -27.87 4.09 -6.80
N GLN A 171 -27.73 2.79 -6.97
CA GLN A 171 -26.62 2.02 -6.39
C GLN A 171 -26.12 0.99 -7.39
N ASN A 172 -24.81 0.95 -7.60
CA ASN A 172 -24.16 -0.08 -8.40
C ASN A 172 -22.66 -0.14 -8.06
N SER A 173 -21.93 -0.99 -8.78
CA SER A 173 -20.47 -1.00 -8.80
C SER A 173 -19.93 -0.34 -10.07
N VAL A 174 -18.73 0.21 -9.99
CA VAL A 174 -17.99 0.77 -11.11
C VAL A 174 -16.55 0.24 -11.11
N LYS A 175 -16.06 -0.18 -12.28
CA LYS A 175 -14.66 -0.53 -12.48
C LYS A 175 -13.87 0.72 -12.85
N ILE A 176 -12.93 1.09 -12.00
CA ILE A 176 -11.95 2.14 -12.23
C ILE A 176 -10.70 1.51 -12.83
N THR A 177 -10.21 2.10 -13.92
CA THR A 177 -9.00 1.66 -14.62
C THR A 177 -8.00 2.81 -14.61
N ALA A 178 -6.71 2.49 -14.44
CA ALA A 178 -5.63 3.46 -14.45
C ALA A 178 -5.68 4.37 -15.69
N ASN A 179 -5.46 5.67 -15.50
CA ASN A 179 -5.42 6.68 -16.56
C ASN A 179 -6.70 6.78 -17.42
N ASN A 180 -7.82 6.21 -16.96
CA ASN A 180 -9.08 6.26 -17.68
C ASN A 180 -10.14 7.06 -16.92
N CYS A 181 -11.07 7.66 -17.67
CA CYS A 181 -12.25 8.33 -17.14
C CYS A 181 -13.50 7.51 -17.45
N THR A 182 -14.13 6.92 -16.44
CA THR A 182 -15.39 6.19 -16.57
C THR A 182 -16.55 7.14 -16.30
N ALA A 183 -17.48 7.31 -17.24
CA ALA A 183 -18.67 8.13 -17.03
C ALA A 183 -19.86 7.29 -16.53
N ILE A 184 -20.53 7.78 -15.47
CA ILE A 184 -21.75 7.19 -14.92
C ILE A 184 -22.88 8.21 -15.03
N LYS A 185 -23.91 7.84 -15.79
CA LYS A 185 -25.13 8.63 -15.94
C LYS A 185 -26.15 8.20 -14.89
N LEU A 186 -26.65 9.14 -14.09
CA LEU A 186 -27.69 8.95 -13.09
C LEU A 186 -29.05 9.39 -13.66
N ASN A 187 -29.94 8.41 -13.93
CA ASN A 187 -31.27 8.61 -14.51
C ASN A 187 -32.37 8.03 -13.64
#